data_AF-A0A0E3LGD5-F1
#
_entry.id   AF-A0A0E3LGD5-F1
#
_cell.length_a   1.000
_cell.length_b   1.000
_cell.length_c   1.000
_cell.angle_alpha   90.00
_cell.angle_beta   90.00
_cell.angle_gamma   90.00
#
_symmetry.space_group_name_H-M   'P 1'
#
loop_
_entity.id
_entity.type
_entity.pdbx_description
1 polymer ?
#
loop_
_entity_poly.entity_id
_entity_poly.type
_entity_poly.pdbx_seq_one_letter_code
_entity_poly.pdbx_strand_id
1 'polypeptide(L)'
;MSDNSITFHNVSPASFKCMKKKLQKMGIFVPPGNKGKLSGQGVAADFEWDGESKLIITIKKKPLIVSYETVTWKMSEFVKECQGSIEKIL
;
A
#
# COMPACT_ATOMS: atom_id res chain seq x y z
N MET A 1 13.28 17.01 -7.04
CA MET A 1 12.78 16.15 -5.95
C MET A 1 12.32 14.86 -6.60
N SER A 2 12.99 13.75 -6.35
CA SER A 2 12.64 12.45 -6.93
C SER A 2 11.28 12.02 -6.37
N ASP A 3 10.27 11.90 -7.22
CA ASP A 3 8.90 11.55 -6.81
C ASP A 3 8.86 10.10 -6.30
N ASN A 4 9.11 9.92 -5.00
CA ASN A 4 8.92 8.65 -4.30
C ASN A 4 7.42 8.38 -4.03
N SER A 5 6.55 8.92 -4.89
CA SER A 5 5.09 8.83 -4.80
C SER A 5 4.57 7.87 -5.86
N ILE A 6 3.64 7.01 -5.46
CA ILE A 6 3.03 6.00 -6.30
C ILE A 6 1.53 6.24 -6.26
N THR A 7 0.90 6.33 -7.42
CA THR A 7 -0.57 6.40 -7.53
C THR A 7 -1.10 5.08 -8.06
N PHE A 8 -2.02 4.49 -7.31
CA PHE A 8 -2.79 3.31 -7.69
C PHE A 8 -4.21 3.74 -8.03
N HIS A 9 -4.74 3.18 -9.11
CA HIS A 9 -6.12 3.36 -9.55
C HIS A 9 -6.92 2.07 -9.34
N ASN A 10 -8.25 2.17 -9.35
CA ASN A 10 -9.18 1.06 -9.15
C ASN A 10 -9.00 0.33 -7.81
N VAL A 11 -8.56 1.05 -6.77
CA VAL A 11 -8.46 0.52 -5.41
C VAL A 11 -9.81 0.65 -4.72
N SER A 12 -10.65 -0.37 -4.86
CA SER A 12 -11.96 -0.45 -4.21
C SER A 12 -11.84 -0.41 -2.67
N PRO A 13 -12.93 -0.13 -1.92
CA PRO A 13 -12.92 -0.22 -0.46
C PRO A 13 -12.47 -1.60 0.06
N ALA A 14 -12.86 -2.67 -0.63
CA ALA A 14 -12.44 -4.04 -0.30
C ALA A 14 -10.94 -4.24 -0.55
N SER A 15 -10.44 -3.78 -1.70
CA SER A 15 -9.01 -3.86 -2.05
C SER A 15 -8.15 -3.06 -1.08
N PHE A 16 -8.58 -1.85 -0.71
CA PHE A 16 -7.90 -1.02 0.28
C PHE A 16 -7.85 -1.70 1.65
N LYS A 17 -8.98 -2.25 2.12
CA LYS A 17 -9.04 -3.01 3.38
C LYS A 17 -8.14 -4.26 3.34
N CYS A 18 -8.12 -4.98 2.23
CA CYS A 18 -7.26 -6.14 2.02
C CYS A 18 -5.77 -5.77 2.08
N MET A 19 -5.37 -4.70 1.39
CA MET A 19 -3.98 -4.24 1.34
C MET A 19 -3.50 -3.83 2.74
N LYS A 20 -4.33 -3.10 3.51
CA LYS A 20 -4.00 -2.74 4.90
C LYS A 20 -3.74 -3.98 5.77
N LYS A 21 -4.55 -5.04 5.62
CA LYS A 21 -4.35 -6.30 6.34
C LYS A 21 -3.04 -7.00 5.95
N LYS A 22 -2.68 -7.01 4.67
CA LYS A 22 -1.40 -7.61 4.21
C LYS A 22 -0.19 -6.86 4.77
N LEU A 23 -0.23 -5.52 4.77
CA LEU A 23 0.80 -4.70 5.40
C LEU A 23 0.95 -5.00 6.89
N GLN A 24 -0.17 -5.07 7.62
CA GLN A 24 -0.18 -5.40 9.05
C GLN A 24 0.37 -6.81 9.34
N LYS A 25 0.07 -7.81 8.50
CA LYS A 25 0.65 -9.16 8.60
C LYS A 25 2.17 -9.18 8.43
N MET A 26 2.74 -8.22 7.71
CA MET A 26 4.19 -8.04 7.54
C MET A 26 4.84 -7.22 8.67
N GLY A 27 4.08 -6.85 9.71
CA GLY A 27 4.55 -6.00 10.80
C GLY A 27 4.65 -4.52 10.43
N ILE A 28 3.92 -4.08 9.40
CA ILE A 28 3.78 -2.67 9.04
C ILE A 28 2.48 -2.15 9.64
N PHE A 29 2.59 -1.23 10.60
CA PHE A 29 1.44 -0.55 11.16
C PHE A 29 0.78 0.34 10.09
N VAL A 30 -0.54 0.29 10.01
CA VAL A 30 -1.36 1.18 9.18
C VAL A 30 -2.49 1.75 10.07
N PRO A 31 -2.57 3.08 10.25
CA PRO A 31 -3.63 3.71 11.03
C PRO A 31 -5.01 3.54 10.37
N PRO A 32 -6.10 3.70 11.16
CA PRO A 32 -7.45 3.73 10.61
C PRO A 32 -7.68 4.93 9.68
N GLY A 33 -8.79 4.91 8.95
CA GLY A 33 -9.18 5.95 8.02
C GLY A 33 -8.56 5.82 6.63
N ASN A 34 -8.64 6.93 5.89
CA ASN A 34 -8.29 7.04 4.49
C ASN A 34 -6.95 7.73 4.26
N LYS A 35 -6.36 8.34 5.28
CA LYS A 35 -5.05 8.98 5.19
C LYS A 35 -4.25 8.76 6.47
N GLY A 36 -2.93 8.76 6.35
CA GLY A 36 -2.05 8.67 7.50
C GLY A 36 -0.66 8.16 7.12
N LYS A 37 0.12 7.83 8.14
CA LYS A 37 1.48 7.31 7.98
C LYS A 37 1.51 5.82 8.28
N LEU A 38 1.93 5.01 7.31
CA LEU A 38 2.27 3.61 7.53
C LEU A 38 3.76 3.49 7.92
N SER A 39 4.08 2.57 8.82
CA SER A 39 5.47 2.37 9.25
C SER A 39 5.72 1.00 9.86
N GLY A 40 6.89 0.44 9.57
CA GLY A 40 7.37 -0.84 10.10
C GLY A 40 8.50 -1.38 9.25
N GLN A 41 9.30 -2.31 9.79
CA GLN A 41 10.38 -2.97 9.03
C GLN A 41 11.37 -1.99 8.36
N GLY A 42 11.61 -0.83 8.96
CA GLY A 42 12.47 0.23 8.39
C GLY A 42 11.85 1.05 7.25
N VAL A 43 10.61 0.77 6.86
CA VAL A 43 9.83 1.56 5.89
C VAL A 43 8.94 2.57 6.62
N ALA A 44 8.82 3.77 6.06
CA ALA A 44 7.77 4.72 6.42
C ALA A 44 7.23 5.40 5.16
N ALA A 45 5.91 5.49 5.03
CA ALA A 45 5.26 6.17 3.92
C ALA A 45 3.98 6.87 4.38
N ASP A 46 3.63 7.96 3.71
CA ASP A 46 2.31 8.57 3.84
C ASP A 46 1.37 7.92 2.82
N PHE A 47 0.12 7.68 3.19
CA PHE A 47 -0.91 7.24 2.26
C PHE A 47 -2.12 8.17 2.30
N GLU A 48 -2.81 8.26 1.17
CA GLU A 48 -4.09 8.94 1.00
C GLU A 48 -4.94 8.17 0.01
N TRP A 49 -6.12 7.75 0.43
CA TRP A 49 -7.13 7.08 -0.38
C TRP A 49 -8.36 7.98 -0.47
N ASP A 50 -8.89 8.17 -1.66
CA ASP A 50 -10.04 9.07 -1.91
C ASP A 50 -11.37 8.54 -1.34
N GLY A 51 -11.43 7.25 -0.97
CA GLY A 51 -12.65 6.60 -0.51
C GLY A 51 -13.36 5.78 -1.58
N GLU A 52 -12.86 5.80 -2.82
CA GLU A 52 -13.51 5.22 -3.99
C GLU A 52 -12.56 4.35 -4.81
N SER A 53 -11.48 4.92 -5.34
CA SER A 53 -10.66 4.25 -6.36
C SER A 53 -9.19 4.67 -6.42
N LYS A 54 -8.83 5.87 -5.93
CA LYS A 54 -7.47 6.40 -6.03
C LYS A 54 -6.74 6.32 -4.70
N LEU A 55 -5.61 5.61 -4.70
CA LEU A 55 -4.69 5.51 -3.56
C LEU A 55 -3.34 6.11 -3.94
N ILE A 56 -2.86 7.06 -3.15
CA ILE A 56 -1.52 7.65 -3.27
C ILE A 56 -0.68 7.15 -2.10
N ILE A 57 0.54 6.68 -2.37
CA ILE A 57 1.53 6.31 -1.35
C ILE A 57 2.83 7.07 -1.61
N THR A 58 3.28 7.86 -0.64
CA THR A 58 4.55 8.61 -0.70
C THR A 58 5.57 8.02 0.27
N ILE A 59 6.60 7.36 -0.27
CA ILE A 59 7.65 6.73 0.55
C ILE A 59 8.55 7.82 1.13
N LYS A 60 8.65 7.86 2.46
CA LYS A 60 9.48 8.82 3.22
C LYS A 60 10.78 8.20 3.71
N LYS A 61 10.77 6.90 4.00
CA LYS A 61 11.92 6.16 4.50
C LYS A 61 11.88 4.72 4.00
N LYS A 62 13.05 4.19 3.68
CA LYS A 62 13.28 2.77 3.36
C LYS A 62 14.49 2.24 4.13
N PRO A 63 14.62 0.92 4.32
CA PRO A 63 15.87 0.31 4.71
C PRO A 63 17.03 0.67 3.77
N LEU A 64 18.26 0.72 4.29
CA LEU A 64 19.44 1.03 3.49
C LEU A 64 19.72 -0.03 2.42
N ILE A 65 19.44 -1.30 2.74
CA ILE A 65 19.72 -2.47 1.90
C ILE A 65 18.71 -2.72 0.77
N VAL A 66 17.57 -2.01 0.75
CA VAL A 66 16.55 -2.17 -0.30
C VAL A 66 16.46 -0.90 -1.14
N SER A 67 16.07 -0.99 -2.40
CA SER A 67 15.84 0.19 -3.25
C SER A 67 14.41 0.75 -3.04
N TYR A 68 14.16 1.97 -3.52
CA TYR A 68 12.78 2.50 -3.58
C TYR A 68 11.92 1.63 -4.50
N GLU A 69 12.48 1.15 -5.60
CA GLU A 69 11.81 0.25 -6.55
C GLU A 69 11.35 -1.05 -5.87
N THR A 70 12.16 -1.65 -5.00
CA THR A 70 11.74 -2.84 -4.23
C THR A 70 10.52 -2.56 -3.34
N VAL A 71 10.49 -1.39 -2.68
CA VAL A 71 9.36 -0.98 -1.84
C VAL A 71 8.12 -0.73 -2.71
N THR A 72 8.28 -0.01 -3.82
CA THR A 72 7.22 0.25 -4.82
C THR A 72 6.64 -1.05 -5.37
N TRP A 73 7.50 -1.99 -5.76
CA TRP A 73 7.11 -3.29 -6.29
C TRP A 73 6.28 -4.08 -5.28
N LYS A 74 6.72 -4.13 -4.01
CA LYS A 74 5.99 -4.84 -2.97
C LYS A 74 4.62 -4.23 -2.66
N MET A 75 4.54 -2.90 -2.62
CA MET A 75 3.24 -2.20 -2.49
C MET A 75 2.32 -2.52 -3.66
N SER A 76 2.88 -2.57 -4.88
CA SER A 76 2.13 -2.89 -6.09
C SER A 76 1.63 -4.33 -6.13
N GLU A 77 2.44 -5.30 -5.66
CA GLU A 77 1.99 -6.69 -5.47
C GLU A 77 0.77 -6.75 -4.55
N PHE A 78 0.80 -6.09 -3.39
CA PHE A 78 -0.32 -6.15 -2.45
C PHE A 78 -1.59 -5.54 -3.02
N VAL A 79 -1.50 -4.42 -3.75
CA VAL A 79 -2.67 -3.83 -4.43
C VAL A 79 -3.22 -4.80 -5.49
N LYS A 80 -2.36 -5.41 -6.31
CA LYS A 80 -2.76 -6.40 -7.34
C LYS A 80 -3.40 -7.64 -6.73
N GLU A 81 -2.79 -8.23 -5.71
CA GLU A 81 -3.34 -9.40 -5.00
C GLU A 81 -4.71 -9.10 -4.38
N CYS A 82 -4.96 -7.84 -3.99
CA CYS A 82 -6.23 -7.39 -3.43
C CYS A 82 -7.25 -6.92 -4.48
N GLN A 83 -6.90 -6.94 -5.78
CA GLN A 83 -7.81 -6.69 -6.92
C GLN A 83 -8.28 -8.00 -7.60
N GLY A 84 -7.86 -9.17 -7.09
CA GLY A 84 -8.57 -10.44 -7.29
C GLY A 84 -7.69 -11.62 -7.70
N SER A 85 -7.80 -12.72 -6.95
CA SER A 85 -8.28 -13.97 -7.54
C SER A 85 -9.80 -13.97 -7.30
N ILE A 86 -10.62 -14.13 -8.34
CA ILE A 86 -12.05 -14.37 -8.12
C ILE A 86 -12.14 -15.72 -7.40
N GLU A 87 -12.54 -15.72 -6.12
CA GLU A 87 -13.07 -16.93 -5.50
C GLU A 87 -14.22 -17.39 -6.39
N LYS A 88 -14.12 -18.60 -6.94
CA LYS A 88 -15.20 -19.26 -7.68
C LYS A 88 -16.49 -19.06 -6.90
N ILE A 89 -17.46 -18.41 -7.54
CA ILE A 89 -18.86 -18.60 -7.18
C ILE A 89 -19.20 -19.99 -7.73
N LEU A 90 -19.46 -20.95 -6.82
CA LEU A 90 -20.18 -22.18 -7.15
C LEU A 90 -21.66 -21.84 -7.34
#